data_AF-A0AB94IEE6-F1
#
_entry.id   AF-A0AB94IEE6-F1
#
_cell.length_a   1.000
_cell.length_b   1.000
_cell.length_c   1.000
_cell.angle_alpha   90.00
_cell.angle_beta   90.00
_cell.angle_gamma   90.00
#
_symmetry.space_group_name_H-M   'P 1'
#
loop_
_entity.id
_entity.type
_entity.pdbx_description
1 polymer ?
#
loop_
_entity_poly.entity_id
_entity_poly.type
_entity_poly.pdbx_seq_one_letter_code
_entity_poly.pdbx_strand_id
1 'polypeptide(L)' 'GHAPFCWGKNAENAVHNAVVLEEVALMAQATRILNPTIKIQSALSDKHYFRKHGANAYYGQK' A
#
# COMPACT_ATOMS: atom_id res chain seq x y z
N GLY A 1 2.01 21.64 -8.90
CA GLY A 1 2.44 20.27 -8.57
C GLY A 1 1.72 19.29 -9.47
N HIS A 2 2.31 18.11 -9.74
CA HIS A 2 1.70 17.05 -10.56
C HIS A 2 0.90 16.06 -9.69
N ALA A 3 0.17 15.15 -10.33
CA ALA A 3 -0.63 14.08 -9.76
C ALA A 3 0.15 12.75 -9.75
N PRO A 4 -0.27 11.75 -8.96
CA PRO A 4 0.36 10.44 -8.97
C PRO A 4 0.12 9.69 -10.28
N PHE A 5 1.09 8.86 -10.67
CA PHE A 5 0.94 7.88 -11.74
C PHE A 5 0.83 6.48 -11.14
N CYS A 6 -0.10 5.69 -11.65
CA CYS A 6 -0.35 4.32 -11.21
C CYS A 6 -0.38 3.36 -12.40
N TRP A 7 0.01 2.12 -12.14
CA TRP A 7 0.07 1.04 -13.13
C TRP A 7 -0.38 -0.27 -12.51
N GLY A 8 -0.75 -1.23 -13.35
CA GLY A 8 -1.20 -2.55 -12.95
C GLY A 8 -1.09 -3.52 -14.12
N LYS A 9 -1.37 -4.80 -13.88
CA LYS A 9 -1.27 -5.85 -14.92
C LYS A 9 -2.24 -5.64 -16.09
N ASN A 10 -3.33 -4.93 -15.84
CA ASN A 10 -4.34 -4.52 -16.80
C ASN A 10 -4.97 -3.19 -16.33
N ALA A 11 -5.85 -2.61 -17.14
CA ALA A 11 -6.49 -1.32 -16.84
C ALA A 11 -7.24 -1.32 -15.49
N GLU A 12 -8.03 -2.37 -15.22
CA GLU A 12 -8.76 -2.50 -13.95
C GLU A 12 -7.82 -2.52 -12.74
N ASN A 13 -6.73 -3.29 -12.82
CA ASN A 13 -5.74 -3.36 -11.75
C ASN A 13 -4.97 -2.05 -11.56
N ALA A 14 -4.74 -1.28 -12.64
CA ALA A 14 -4.14 0.04 -12.55
C ALA A 14 -5.06 1.03 -11.81
N VAL A 15 -6.37 1.00 -12.10
CA VAL A 15 -7.37 1.80 -11.38
C VAL A 15 -7.47 1.38 -9.92
N HIS A 16 -7.48 0.08 -9.63
CA HIS A 16 -7.45 -0.44 -8.26
C HIS A 16 -6.25 0.11 -7.48
N ASN A 17 -5.05 0.06 -8.08
CA ASN A 17 -3.84 0.60 -7.44
C ASN A 17 -3.91 2.12 -7.24
N ALA A 18 -4.54 2.87 -8.17
CA ALA A 18 -4.74 4.31 -8.02
C ALA A 18 -5.65 4.66 -6.84
N VAL A 19 -6.76 3.94 -6.67
CA VAL A 19 -7.64 4.12 -5.51
C VAL A 19 -6.92 3.78 -4.21
N VAL A 20 -6.21 2.65 -4.17
CA VAL A 20 -5.43 2.26 -2.99
C VAL A 20 -4.36 3.31 -2.64
N LEU A 21 -3.69 3.89 -3.64
CA LEU A 21 -2.69 4.93 -3.41
C LEU A 21 -3.31 6.17 -2.74
N GLU A 22 -4.46 6.63 -3.23
CA GLU A 22 -5.16 7.79 -2.68
C GLU A 22 -5.60 7.53 -1.23
N GLU A 23 -6.22 6.39 -0.96
CA GLU A 23 -6.68 6.02 0.39
C GLU A 23 -5.50 5.95 1.38
N VAL A 24 -4.38 5.34 0.97
CA VAL A 24 -3.18 5.27 1.81
C VAL A 24 -2.56 6.66 2.01
N ALA A 25 -2.57 7.53 1.00
CA ALA A 25 -2.07 8.90 1.12
C ALA A 25 -2.88 9.72 2.13
N LEU A 26 -4.22 9.65 2.05
CA LEU A 26 -5.13 10.31 2.99
C LEU A 26 -4.90 9.81 4.42
N MET A 27 -4.89 8.49 4.64
CA MET A 27 -4.64 7.91 5.95
C MET A 27 -3.25 8.27 6.49
N ALA A 28 -2.21 8.22 5.65
CA ALA A 28 -0.85 8.59 6.04
C ALA A 28 -0.75 10.07 6.43
N GLN A 29 -1.42 10.97 5.70
CA GLN A 29 -1.47 12.39 6.05
C GLN A 29 -2.09 12.59 7.43
N ALA A 30 -3.28 12.05 7.67
CA ALA A 30 -3.97 12.15 8.96
C ALA A 30 -3.13 11.55 10.11
N THR A 31 -2.51 10.39 9.88
CA THR A 31 -1.65 9.71 10.88
C THR A 31 -0.43 10.56 11.24
N ARG A 32 0.20 11.20 10.25
CA ARG A 32 1.40 12.03 10.47
C ARG A 32 1.09 13.38 11.10
N ILE A 33 -0.11 13.92 10.88
CA ILE A 33 -0.59 15.10 11.61
C ILE A 33 -0.67 14.79 13.11
N LEU A 34 -1.13 13.59 13.49
CA LEU A 34 -1.23 13.16 14.88
C LEU A 34 0.13 12.77 15.48
N ASN A 35 0.98 12.08 14.71
CA ASN A 35 2.31 11.67 15.13
C ASN A 35 3.34 11.85 13.99
N PRO A 36 4.12 12.94 13.98
CA PRO A 36 5.08 13.23 12.92
C PRO A 36 6.22 12.22 12.79
N THR A 37 6.53 11.48 13.86
CA THR A 37 7.66 10.54 13.94
C THR A 37 7.25 9.08 13.74
N ILE A 38 5.95 8.81 13.49
CA ILE A 38 5.42 7.47 13.26
C ILE A 38 6.15 6.76 12.11
N LYS A 39 6.41 5.46 12.29
CA LYS A 39 6.99 4.58 11.27
C LYS A 39 6.31 3.22 11.32
N ILE A 40 6.09 2.61 10.17
CA ILE A 40 5.69 1.20 10.09
C ILE A 40 6.89 0.31 10.43
N GLN A 41 6.64 -0.79 11.14
CA GLN A 41 7.65 -1.82 11.35
C GLN A 41 7.99 -2.51 10.02
N SER A 42 9.28 -2.58 9.66
CA SER A 42 9.74 -3.20 8.40
C SER A 42 9.25 -4.64 8.25
N ALA A 43 9.39 -5.46 9.31
CA ALA A 43 8.93 -6.84 9.31
C ALA A 43 7.43 -6.99 9.01
N LEU A 44 6.60 -6.04 9.46
CA LEU A 44 5.16 -6.05 9.17
C LEU A 44 4.90 -5.67 7.71
N SER A 45 5.59 -4.65 7.20
CA SER A 45 5.50 -4.22 5.80
C SER A 45 5.88 -5.36 4.85
N ASP A 46 7.03 -6.00 5.09
CA ASP A 46 7.54 -7.13 4.32
C ASP A 46 6.57 -8.31 4.36
N LYS A 47 6.11 -8.70 5.56
CA LYS A 47 5.13 -9.79 5.73
C LYS A 47 3.88 -9.55 4.87
N HIS A 48 3.32 -8.35 4.89
CA HIS A 48 2.10 -8.05 4.15
C HIS A 48 2.32 -8.05 2.64
N TYR A 49 3.44 -7.52 2.17
CA TYR A 49 3.79 -7.51 0.75
C TYR A 49 4.04 -8.93 0.23
N PHE A 50 4.96 -9.67 0.86
CA PHE A 50 5.35 -11.01 0.40
C PHE A 50 4.24 -12.04 0.57
N ARG A 51 3.28 -11.84 1.48
CA ARG A 51 2.08 -12.69 1.56
C ARG A 51 1.29 -12.74 0.25
N LYS A 52 1.20 -11.61 -0.48
CA LYS A 52 0.44 -11.53 -1.74
C LYS A 52 1.30 -11.65 -2.99
N HIS A 53 2.57 -11.25 -2.92
CA HIS A 53 3.44 -11.07 -4.08
C HIS A 53 4.76 -11.87 -4.02
N GLY A 54 5.01 -12.63 -2.95
CA GLY A 54 6.19 -13.47 -2.81
C GLY A 54 6.05 -14.84 -3.48
N ALA A 55 7.16 -15.58 -3.56
CA ALA A 55 7.20 -16.93 -4.17
C ALA A 55 6.25 -17.94 -3.50
N ASN A 56 5.97 -17.76 -2.19
CA ASN A 56 5.05 -18.58 -1.41
C ASN A 56 3.74 -17.84 -1.09
N ALA A 57 3.26 -16.98 -2.01
CA ALA A 57 2.06 -16.18 -1.79
C ALA A 57 0.85 -17.07 -1.41
N TYR A 58 0.08 -16.62 -0.42
CA TYR A 58 -1.10 -17.32 0.06
C TYR A 58 -2.22 -16.33 0.39
N TYR A 59 -3.46 -16.81 0.30
CA TYR A 59 -4.65 -16.04 0.65
C TYR A 59 -5.22 -16.51 1.99
N GLY A 60 -5.65 -15.59 2.85
CA GLY A 60 -6.18 -15.88 4.20
C GLY A 60 -5.17 -15.75 5.34
N GLN A 61 -5.57 -16.13 6.55
CA GLN A 61 -4.68 -16.29 7.70
C GLN A 61 -4.16 -17.73 7.72
N LYS A 62 -2.84 -17.88 7.59
CA LYS A 62 -2.09 -19.02 8.12
C LYS A 62 -1.55 -18.60 9.48
#